data_AF-A0A915PLR5-F1
#
_entry.id   AF-A0A915PLR5-F1
#
_cell.length_a   1.000
_cell.length_b   1.000
_cell.length_c   1.000
_cell.angle_alpha   90.00
_cell.angle_beta   90.00
_cell.angle_gamma   90.00
#
_symmetry.space_group_name_H-M   'P 1'
#
loop_
_entity.id
_entity.type
_entity.pdbx_description
1 polymer ?
#
loop_
_entity_poly.entity_id
_entity_poly.type
_entity_poly.pdbx_seq_one_letter_code
_entity_poly.pdbx_strand_id
1 'polypeptide(L)'
;MRYPEFEGPAWLCRFVRYLQMFPMYTSPFLLVAISFDRFQAICHPLQTYCSNRYRRPNYFAMIAWITALICSIPQLFIWHKTWKSRQILTSSTLDQLKLKREYGECATIYGHGVSFLKSIYVISFNTIAWLIPSVLSAFFYYQVCKAVWLSRRNHQLLLQLSQSAYVNSDFKKLPRPETESYIIKLHSDSRYYHRQFKRFNRERVQTIRFTMTIIFCNFFLWAPFCVVNVLQAVAPQLLSAQLITYIVILGNLNSCVNPWIYIIFNRNQVKRAFTSANANNARKP
;
A
#
# COMPACT_ATOMS: atom_id res chain seq x y z
N MET A 1 -18.13 -12.85 24.47
CA MET A 1 -16.68 -12.66 24.28
C MET A 1 -16.07 -12.18 25.59
N ARG A 2 -14.99 -12.80 26.08
CA ARG A 2 -14.15 -12.18 27.12
C ARG A 2 -13.35 -11.09 26.41
N TYR A 3 -13.65 -9.82 26.68
CA TYR A 3 -12.73 -8.75 26.31
C TYR A 3 -11.45 -8.92 27.14
N PRO A 4 -10.26 -8.70 26.55
CA PRO A 4 -9.01 -8.78 27.31
C PRO A 4 -9.06 -7.74 28.44
N GLU A 5 -8.72 -8.18 29.65
CA GLU A 5 -8.66 -7.31 30.82
C GLU A 5 -7.53 -6.29 30.61
N PHE A 6 -7.86 -5.00 30.75
CA PHE A 6 -6.92 -3.91 30.56
C PHE A 6 -6.47 -3.36 31.92
N GLU A 7 -5.28 -3.77 32.33
CA GLU A 7 -4.72 -3.40 33.64
C GLU A 7 -4.12 -1.99 33.67
N GLY A 8 -3.75 -1.43 32.51
CA GLY A 8 -3.11 -0.13 32.40
C GLY A 8 -3.96 1.08 32.84
N PRO A 9 -3.35 2.27 32.96
CA PRO A 9 -4.05 3.51 33.29
C PRO A 9 -4.99 3.96 32.16
N ALA A 10 -5.99 4.79 32.48
CA ALA A 10 -7.04 5.18 31.53
C ALA A 10 -6.50 5.89 30.26
N TRP A 11 -5.44 6.69 30.39
CA TRP A 11 -4.82 7.37 29.25
C TRP A 11 -4.14 6.37 28.29
N LEU A 12 -3.58 5.28 28.80
CA LEU A 12 -2.90 4.27 28.00
C LEU A 12 -3.89 3.54 27.08
N CYS A 13 -5.12 3.32 27.55
CA CYS A 13 -6.21 2.75 26.74
C CYS A 13 -6.46 3.57 25.47
N ARG A 14 -6.60 4.90 25.62
CA ARG A 14 -6.80 5.85 24.52
C ARG A 14 -5.62 5.86 23.56
N PHE A 15 -4.42 5.93 24.13
CA PHE A 15 -3.19 6.00 23.35
C PHE A 15 -2.93 4.73 22.53
N VAL A 16 -3.15 3.54 23.11
CA VAL A 16 -3.04 2.26 22.39
C VAL A 16 -4.03 2.21 21.22
N ARG A 17 -5.27 2.67 21.42
CA ARG A 17 -6.28 2.71 20.35
C ARG A 17 -5.93 3.70 19.24
N TYR A 18 -5.37 4.85 19.61
CA TYR A 18 -4.82 5.81 18.64
C TYR A 18 -3.69 5.19 17.82
N LEU A 19 -2.69 4.57 18.48
CA LEU A 19 -1.56 3.93 17.81
C LEU A 19 -1.97 2.74 16.95
N GLN A 20 -3.02 2.00 17.32
CA GLN A 20 -3.56 0.93 16.48
C GLN A 20 -4.20 1.47 15.19
N MET A 21 -4.85 2.63 15.26
CA MET A 21 -5.58 3.22 14.14
C MET A 21 -4.68 4.02 13.19
N PHE A 22 -3.60 4.60 13.71
CA PHE A 22 -2.68 5.39 12.91
C PHE A 22 -2.10 4.64 11.68
N PRO A 23 -1.61 3.40 11.80
CA PRO A 23 -1.17 2.60 10.65
C PRO A 23 -2.30 2.27 9.66
N MET A 24 -3.54 2.14 10.13
CA MET A 24 -4.71 1.84 9.30
C MET A 24 -5.02 2.98 8.33
N TYR A 25 -4.77 4.24 8.73
CA TYR A 25 -4.85 5.39 7.84
C TYR A 25 -3.59 5.62 7.01
N THR A 26 -2.42 5.41 7.62
CA THR A 26 -1.13 5.70 6.98
C THR A 26 -0.92 4.83 5.74
N SER A 27 -1.20 3.52 5.83
CA SER A 27 -1.04 2.58 4.71
C SER A 27 -1.82 3.02 3.44
N PRO A 28 -3.15 3.19 3.48
CA PRO A 28 -3.92 3.60 2.30
C PRO A 28 -3.59 5.01 1.80
N PHE A 29 -3.28 5.97 2.67
CA PHE A 29 -2.84 7.30 2.22
C PHE A 29 -1.48 7.25 1.53
N LEU A 30 -0.55 6.42 2.00
CA LEU A 30 0.70 6.16 1.29
C LEU A 30 0.47 5.49 -0.07
N LEU A 31 -0.54 4.61 -0.21
CA LEU A 31 -0.90 4.04 -1.51
C LEU A 31 -1.42 5.10 -2.49
N VAL A 32 -2.22 6.06 -2.00
CA VAL A 32 -2.66 7.20 -2.83
C VAL A 32 -1.45 8.03 -3.24
N ALA A 33 -0.53 8.33 -2.30
CA ALA A 33 0.68 9.08 -2.59
C ALA A 33 1.58 8.37 -3.62
N ILE A 34 1.76 7.05 -3.51
CA ILE A 34 2.49 6.23 -4.49
C ILE A 34 1.78 6.29 -5.85
N SER A 35 0.46 6.11 -5.89
CA SER A 35 -0.33 6.19 -7.11
C SER A 35 -0.20 7.54 -7.81
N PHE A 36 -0.30 8.62 -7.04
CA PHE A 36 -0.18 9.98 -7.56
C PHE A 36 1.23 10.29 -8.05
N ASP A 37 2.26 9.85 -7.32
CA ASP A 37 3.65 9.98 -7.74
C ASP A 37 3.90 9.25 -9.08
N ARG A 38 3.34 8.04 -9.23
CA ARG A 38 3.41 7.30 -10.50
C ARG A 38 2.66 8.00 -11.62
N PHE A 39 1.47 8.53 -11.35
CA PHE A 39 0.70 9.34 -12.30
C PHE A 39 1.52 10.53 -12.80
N GLN A 40 2.08 11.35 -11.90
CA GLN A 40 2.88 12.50 -12.31
C GLN A 40 4.13 12.10 -13.10
N ALA A 41 4.84 11.05 -12.66
CA ALA A 41 6.07 10.59 -13.34
C ALA A 41 5.81 10.07 -14.76
N ILE A 42 4.59 9.59 -15.04
CA ILE A 42 4.25 8.89 -16.28
C ILE A 42 3.49 9.78 -17.24
N CYS A 43 2.50 10.51 -16.75
CA CYS A 43 1.64 11.38 -17.54
C CYS A 43 2.25 12.77 -17.74
N HIS A 44 3.12 13.23 -16.83
CA HIS A 44 3.77 14.55 -16.90
C HIS A 44 5.31 14.43 -16.78
N PRO A 45 5.98 13.81 -17.78
CA PRO A 45 7.41 13.54 -17.72
C PRO A 45 8.27 14.81 -17.65
N LEU A 46 7.88 15.88 -18.35
CA LEU A 46 8.64 17.14 -18.40
C LEU A 46 8.61 17.90 -17.07
N GLN A 47 7.45 17.96 -16.41
CA GLN A 47 7.33 18.54 -15.06
C GLN A 47 8.08 17.70 -14.03
N THR A 48 8.09 16.37 -14.19
CA THR A 48 8.85 15.48 -13.30
C THR A 48 10.37 15.64 -13.47
N TYR A 49 10.85 15.92 -14.69
CA TYR A 49 12.27 16.15 -14.95
C TYR A 49 12.77 17.48 -14.33
N CYS A 50 11.93 18.51 -14.34
CA CYS A 50 12.24 19.80 -13.71
C CYS A 50 12.11 19.77 -12.17
N SER A 51 11.39 18.79 -11.62
CA SER A 51 11.19 18.62 -10.18
C SER A 51 12.31 17.77 -9.58
N ASN A 52 12.69 18.08 -8.33
CA ASN A 52 13.70 17.27 -7.63
C ASN A 52 13.12 15.88 -7.32
N ARG A 53 13.70 14.87 -7.97
CA ARG A 53 13.35 13.43 -7.88
C ARG A 53 13.25 12.90 -6.45
N TYR A 54 14.00 13.47 -5.50
CA TYR A 54 14.02 13.04 -4.11
C TYR A 54 13.04 13.81 -3.23
N ARG A 55 12.87 15.12 -3.46
CA ARG A 55 11.97 15.95 -2.63
C ARG A 55 10.50 15.64 -2.87
N ARG A 56 10.11 15.40 -4.12
CA ARG A 56 8.70 15.18 -4.49
C ARG A 56 8.03 13.99 -3.78
N PRO A 57 8.57 12.75 -3.85
CA PRO A 57 7.94 11.62 -3.17
C PRO A 57 7.95 11.78 -1.64
N ASN A 58 9.01 12.39 -1.08
CA ASN A 58 9.08 12.67 0.36
C ASN A 58 8.01 13.67 0.81
N TYR A 59 7.72 14.67 -0.02
CA TYR A 59 6.64 15.64 0.23
C TYR A 59 5.26 14.96 0.24
N PHE A 60 4.96 14.10 -0.74
CA PHE A 60 3.70 13.35 -0.75
C PHE A 60 3.58 12.38 0.43
N ALA A 61 4.67 11.74 0.82
CA ALA A 61 4.71 10.93 2.02
C ALA A 61 4.39 11.80 3.25
N MET A 62 5.06 12.92 3.44
CA MET A 62 4.81 13.82 4.57
C MET A 62 3.33 14.23 4.68
N ILE A 63 2.68 14.58 3.56
CA ILE A 63 1.24 14.89 3.53
C ILE A 63 0.42 13.68 4.02
N ALA A 64 0.73 12.47 3.53
CA ALA A 64 0.02 11.26 3.93
C ALA A 64 0.17 10.98 5.44
N TRP A 65 1.37 11.13 6.00
CA TRP A 65 1.64 10.94 7.42
C TRP A 65 0.89 11.97 8.28
N ILE A 66 0.95 13.26 7.93
CA ILE A 66 0.25 14.33 8.67
C ILE A 66 -1.26 14.10 8.62
N THR A 67 -1.80 13.79 7.44
CA THR A 67 -3.25 13.52 7.28
C THR A 67 -3.67 12.30 8.10
N ALA A 68 -2.87 11.23 8.13
CA ALA A 68 -3.14 10.05 8.93
C ALA A 68 -3.13 10.34 10.45
N LEU A 69 -2.17 11.15 10.92
CA LEU A 69 -2.11 11.57 12.32
C LEU A 69 -3.38 12.33 12.72
N ILE A 70 -3.83 13.27 11.88
CA ILE A 70 -5.04 14.07 12.10
C ILE A 70 -6.29 13.19 12.10
N CYS A 71 -6.47 12.34 11.08
CA CYS A 71 -7.62 11.43 10.99
C CYS A 71 -7.69 10.41 12.14
N SER A 72 -6.59 10.15 12.84
CA SER A 72 -6.53 9.22 13.97
C SER A 72 -6.93 9.86 15.30
N ILE A 73 -6.92 11.20 15.40
CA ILE A 73 -7.25 11.95 16.63
C ILE A 73 -8.59 11.56 17.27
N PRO A 74 -9.70 11.33 16.52
CA PRO A 74 -10.99 10.95 17.12
C PRO A 74 -10.91 9.74 18.06
N GLN A 75 -9.95 8.83 17.88
CA GLN A 75 -9.76 7.66 18.74
C GLN A 75 -9.42 8.04 20.19
N LEU A 76 -8.76 9.18 20.41
CA LEU A 76 -8.42 9.63 21.75
C LEU A 76 -9.66 10.00 22.57
N PHE A 77 -10.74 10.41 21.90
CA PHE A 77 -11.99 10.82 22.53
C PHE A 77 -12.98 9.67 22.62
N ILE A 78 -13.04 8.79 21.61
CA ILE A 78 -14.04 7.73 21.53
C ILE A 78 -13.80 6.61 22.56
N TRP A 79 -12.55 6.36 22.93
CA TRP A 79 -12.19 5.28 23.84
C TRP A 79 -12.02 5.77 25.28
N HIS A 80 -12.48 4.96 26.22
CA HIS A 80 -12.34 5.21 27.65
C HIS A 80 -12.20 3.89 28.40
N LYS A 81 -11.61 3.96 29.59
CA LYS A 81 -11.53 2.82 30.51
C LYS A 81 -12.84 2.77 31.30
N THR A 82 -13.55 1.66 31.19
CA THR A 82 -14.71 1.34 32.05
C THR A 82 -14.32 0.25 33.03
N TRP A 83 -14.88 0.29 34.24
CA TRP A 83 -14.65 -0.74 35.25
C TRP A 83 -15.83 -1.70 35.24
N LYS A 84 -15.56 -2.99 35.14
CA LYS A 84 -16.55 -4.05 35.30
C LYS A 84 -16.18 -4.94 36.47
N SER A 85 -17.19 -5.57 37.02
CA SER A 85 -17.02 -6.52 38.11
C SER A 85 -17.54 -7.89 37.71
N ARG A 86 -16.75 -8.93 37.99
CA ARG A 86 -17.15 -10.33 37.82
C ARG A 86 -17.12 -11.03 39.16
N GLN A 87 -18.16 -11.83 39.42
CA GLN A 87 -18.18 -12.76 40.54
C GLN A 87 -17.43 -14.03 40.14
N ILE A 88 -16.44 -14.42 40.94
CA ILE A 88 -15.71 -15.69 40.78
C ILE A 88 -16.22 -16.64 41.86
N LEU A 89 -16.83 -17.75 41.45
CA LEU A 89 -17.09 -18.86 42.36
C LEU A 89 -15.80 -19.67 42.52
N THR A 90 -15.25 -19.69 43.73
CA THR A 90 -14.13 -20.57 44.06
C THR A 90 -14.68 -21.94 44.44
N SER A 91 -14.35 -22.95 43.65
CA SER A 91 -14.69 -24.35 43.93
C SER A 91 -13.65 -24.94 44.89
N SER A 92 -13.69 -24.54 46.16
CA SER A 92 -12.97 -25.19 47.26
C SER A 92 -13.98 -25.87 48.20
N THR A 93 -13.73 -27.13 48.53
CA THR A 93 -14.66 -28.10 49.14
C THR A 93 -15.13 -27.83 50.58
N LEU A 94 -15.12 -26.58 51.07
CA LEU A 94 -15.77 -26.27 52.36
C LEU A 94 -16.38 -24.86 52.49
N ASP A 95 -16.23 -23.95 51.52
CA ASP A 95 -16.93 -22.65 51.56
C ASP A 95 -16.99 -22.01 50.18
N GLN A 96 -18.18 -21.66 49.69
CA GLN A 96 -18.33 -20.89 48.46
C GLN A 96 -18.22 -19.39 48.74
N LEU A 97 -16.98 -18.92 48.86
CA LEU A 97 -16.69 -17.49 48.90
C LEU A 97 -16.90 -16.84 47.52
N LYS A 98 -17.92 -15.98 47.42
CA LYS A 98 -18.17 -15.12 46.25
C LYS A 98 -17.17 -13.96 46.27
N LEU A 99 -16.03 -14.12 45.61
CA LEU A 99 -15.08 -13.03 45.44
C LEU A 99 -15.50 -12.13 44.27
N LYS A 100 -15.62 -10.83 44.54
CA LYS A 100 -15.90 -9.79 43.54
C LYS A 100 -14.57 -9.29 43.00
N ARG A 101 -14.21 -9.66 41.76
CA ARG A 101 -13.00 -9.14 41.08
C ARG A 101 -13.39 -7.99 40.17
N GLU A 102 -12.81 -6.82 40.40
CA GLU A 102 -12.94 -5.66 39.52
C GLU A 102 -11.82 -5.67 38.48
N TYR A 103 -12.19 -5.44 37.22
CA TYR A 103 -11.25 -5.37 36.10
C TYR A 103 -11.60 -4.21 35.18
N GLY A 104 -10.57 -3.63 34.56
CA GLY A 104 -10.72 -2.58 33.57
C GLY A 104 -10.97 -3.16 32.18
N GLU A 105 -11.82 -2.52 31.40
CA GLU A 105 -11.98 -2.79 29.96
C GLU A 105 -11.88 -1.49 29.17
N CYS A 106 -11.36 -1.58 27.95
CA CYS A 106 -11.34 -0.45 27.01
C CYS A 106 -12.63 -0.47 26.19
N ALA A 107 -13.56 0.44 26.48
CA ALA A 107 -14.86 0.54 25.81
C ALA A 107 -14.99 1.84 25.01
N THR A 108 -15.87 1.81 24.00
CA THR A 108 -16.27 3.00 23.23
C THR A 108 -17.42 3.73 23.91
N ILE A 109 -17.51 5.06 23.77
CA ILE A 109 -18.62 5.88 24.31
C ILE A 109 -20.00 5.39 23.82
N TYR A 110 -20.07 4.81 22.62
CA TYR A 110 -21.34 4.35 22.04
C TYR A 110 -21.93 3.08 22.70
N GLY A 111 -21.21 2.45 23.62
CA GLY A 111 -21.67 1.24 24.30
C GLY A 111 -21.91 0.03 23.40
N HIS A 112 -22.60 -0.98 23.95
CA HIS A 112 -22.88 -2.25 23.27
C HIS A 112 -24.08 -2.20 22.31
N GLY A 113 -24.92 -1.18 22.39
CA GLY A 113 -26.10 -1.02 21.53
C GLY A 113 -25.79 -0.68 20.08
N VAL A 114 -26.80 -0.83 19.23
CA VAL A 114 -26.86 -0.17 17.93
C VAL A 114 -27.29 1.27 18.15
N SER A 115 -26.47 2.22 17.70
CA SER A 115 -26.77 3.64 17.81
C SER A 115 -26.48 4.27 16.45
N PHE A 116 -27.38 5.14 15.98
CA PHE A 116 -27.21 5.83 14.70
C PHE A 116 -25.84 6.51 14.57
N LEU A 117 -25.39 7.15 15.66
CA LEU A 117 -24.09 7.80 15.76
C LEU A 117 -22.91 6.83 15.60
N LYS A 118 -23.01 5.61 16.14
CA LYS A 118 -22.01 4.54 16.00
C LYS A 118 -21.92 4.07 14.56
N SER A 119 -23.06 3.90 13.90
CA SER A 119 -23.11 3.48 12.51
C SER A 119 -22.56 4.55 11.57
N ILE A 120 -22.92 5.83 11.77
CA ILE A 120 -22.32 6.95 11.05
C ILE A 120 -20.80 6.96 11.23
N TYR A 121 -20.33 6.84 12.47
CA TYR A 121 -18.91 6.87 12.75
C TYR A 121 -18.15 5.73 12.05
N VAL A 122 -18.64 4.49 12.15
CA VAL A 122 -18.03 3.32 11.52
C VAL A 122 -18.05 3.44 9.99
N ILE A 123 -19.16 3.90 9.40
CA ILE A 123 -19.26 4.10 7.95
C ILE A 123 -18.30 5.20 7.51
N SER A 124 -18.30 6.35 8.18
CA SER A 124 -17.39 7.46 7.87
C SER A 124 -15.92 7.04 7.97
N PHE A 125 -15.58 6.27 9.01
CA PHE A 125 -14.26 5.68 9.18
C PHE A 125 -13.88 4.80 7.99
N ASN A 126 -14.72 3.82 7.60
CA ASN A 126 -14.41 2.92 6.48
C ASN A 126 -14.33 3.68 5.14
N THR A 127 -15.15 4.72 4.97
CA THR A 127 -15.12 5.56 3.77
C THR A 127 -13.80 6.32 3.65
N ILE A 128 -13.35 6.97 4.73
CA ILE A 128 -12.12 7.77 4.74
C ILE A 128 -10.88 6.87 4.73
N ALA A 129 -10.88 5.80 5.54
CA ALA A 129 -9.72 4.93 5.71
C ALA A 129 -9.51 4.01 4.50
N TRP A 130 -10.58 3.56 3.83
CA TRP A 130 -10.45 2.51 2.82
C TRP A 130 -11.08 2.87 1.47
N LEU A 131 -12.35 3.28 1.43
CA LEU A 131 -13.07 3.43 0.16
C LEU A 131 -12.49 4.57 -0.68
N ILE A 132 -12.35 5.77 -0.10
CA ILE A 132 -11.81 6.95 -0.79
C ILE A 132 -10.38 6.68 -1.28
N PRO A 133 -9.43 6.21 -0.43
CA PRO A 133 -8.08 5.91 -0.90
C PRO A 133 -8.03 4.84 -2.00
N SER A 134 -8.90 3.83 -1.93
CA SER A 134 -8.96 2.76 -2.95
C SER A 134 -9.46 3.30 -4.29
N VAL A 135 -10.51 4.12 -4.28
CA VAL A 135 -11.07 4.75 -5.49
C VAL A 135 -10.05 5.72 -6.10
N LEU A 136 -9.43 6.57 -5.29
CA LEU A 136 -8.40 7.51 -5.76
C LEU A 136 -7.18 6.79 -6.34
N SER A 137 -6.71 5.74 -5.66
CA SER A 137 -5.60 4.92 -6.15
C SER A 137 -5.94 4.25 -7.49
N ALA A 138 -7.14 3.66 -7.60
CA ALA A 138 -7.61 3.05 -8.84
C ALA A 138 -7.71 4.08 -9.98
N PHE A 139 -8.22 5.28 -9.70
CA PHE A 139 -8.30 6.36 -10.68
C PHE A 139 -6.92 6.77 -11.21
N PHE A 140 -5.96 7.04 -10.33
CA PHE A 140 -4.60 7.41 -10.75
C PHE A 140 -3.91 6.28 -11.54
N TYR A 141 -4.10 5.02 -11.12
CA TYR A 141 -3.54 3.88 -11.85
C TYR A 141 -4.19 3.64 -13.19
N TYR A 142 -5.49 3.87 -13.31
CA TYR A 142 -6.18 3.80 -14.60
C TYR A 142 -5.55 4.78 -15.59
N GLN A 143 -5.31 6.03 -15.17
CA GLN A 143 -4.66 7.03 -16.02
C GLN A 143 -3.23 6.63 -16.40
N VAL A 144 -2.47 6.08 -15.46
CA VAL A 144 -1.13 5.53 -15.72
C VAL A 144 -1.18 4.42 -16.77
N CYS A 145 -2.10 3.45 -16.61
CA CYS A 145 -2.23 2.33 -17.53
C CYS A 145 -2.63 2.79 -18.94
N LYS A 146 -3.58 3.73 -19.02
CA LYS A 146 -4.00 4.35 -20.28
C LYS A 146 -2.83 5.05 -20.99
N ALA A 147 -2.06 5.86 -20.27
CA ALA A 147 -0.91 6.57 -20.82
C ALA A 147 0.18 5.59 -21.33
N VAL A 148 0.46 4.53 -20.58
CA VAL A 148 1.44 3.51 -20.98
C VAL A 148 0.96 2.71 -22.20
N TRP A 149 -0.33 2.35 -22.25
CA TRP A 149 -0.91 1.62 -23.37
C TRP A 149 -0.86 2.45 -24.66
N LEU A 150 -1.28 3.72 -24.60
CA LEU A 150 -1.25 4.63 -25.74
C LEU A 150 0.19 4.85 -26.24
N SER A 151 1.14 5.04 -25.33
CA SER A 151 2.56 5.19 -25.67
C SER A 151 3.12 3.96 -26.39
N ARG A 152 2.77 2.74 -25.94
CA ARG A 152 3.20 1.49 -26.60
C ARG A 152 2.58 1.33 -27.98
N ARG A 153 1.28 1.59 -28.12
CA ARG A 153 0.57 1.51 -29.40
C ARG A 153 1.18 2.46 -30.43
N ASN A 154 1.42 3.72 -30.05
CA ASN A 154 2.01 4.71 -30.95
C ASN A 154 3.43 4.31 -31.38
N HIS A 155 4.25 3.78 -30.47
CA HIS A 155 5.58 3.29 -30.83
C HIS A 155 5.54 2.12 -31.82
N GLN A 156 4.61 1.18 -31.66
CA GLN A 156 4.43 0.07 -32.59
C GLN A 156 3.98 0.55 -33.98
N LEU A 157 3.06 1.51 -34.05
CA LEU A 157 2.60 2.11 -35.31
C LEU A 157 3.73 2.85 -36.04
N LEU A 158 4.54 3.63 -35.30
CA LEU A 158 5.69 4.32 -35.87
C LEU A 158 6.74 3.35 -36.45
N LEU A 159 6.99 2.22 -35.76
CA LEU A 159 7.88 1.18 -36.27
C LEU A 159 7.36 0.58 -37.57
N GLN A 160 6.07 0.26 -37.65
CA GLN A 160 5.45 -0.25 -38.88
C GLN A 160 5.59 0.74 -40.05
N LEU A 161 5.32 2.02 -39.82
CA LEU A 161 5.47 3.07 -40.84
C LEU A 161 6.93 3.25 -41.29
N SER A 162 7.87 3.22 -40.35
CA SER A 162 9.31 3.34 -40.67
C SER A 162 9.81 2.16 -41.51
N GLN A 163 9.31 0.96 -41.25
CA GLN A 163 9.72 -0.25 -41.96
C GLN A 163 9.20 -0.25 -43.41
N SER A 164 7.97 0.24 -43.63
CA SER A 164 7.45 0.47 -44.98
C SER A 164 8.20 1.54 -45.76
N ALA A 165 8.72 2.57 -45.08
CA ALA A 165 9.50 3.63 -45.72
C ALA A 165 10.92 3.16 -46.10
N TYR A 166 11.55 2.33 -45.27
CA TYR A 166 12.91 1.81 -45.50
C TYR A 166 13.00 0.88 -46.73
N VAL A 167 12.03 -0.03 -46.91
CA VAL A 167 11.98 -0.95 -48.08
C VAL A 167 11.96 -0.18 -49.40
N ASN A 168 11.33 1.01 -49.44
CA ASN A 168 11.32 1.86 -50.63
C ASN A 168 12.66 2.56 -50.90
N SER A 169 13.57 2.62 -49.93
CA SER A 169 14.85 3.33 -50.03
C SER A 169 16.06 2.43 -50.32
N ASP A 170 16.00 1.14 -49.98
CA ASP A 170 17.13 0.19 -50.08
C ASP A 170 17.51 -0.15 -51.54
N PHE A 171 16.72 0.30 -52.53
CA PHE A 171 17.05 0.15 -53.95
C PHE A 171 18.07 1.17 -54.47
N LYS A 172 18.53 2.13 -53.65
CA LYS A 172 19.49 3.16 -54.08
C LYS A 172 20.66 3.33 -53.09
N LYS A 173 21.81 2.73 -53.45
CA LYS A 173 23.22 3.13 -53.17
C LYS A 173 24.03 2.16 -52.27
N LEU A 174 25.14 1.65 -52.82
CA LEU A 174 26.26 1.13 -52.02
C LEU A 174 27.07 2.30 -51.40
N PRO A 175 27.51 2.22 -50.13
CA PRO A 175 28.30 3.27 -49.48
C PRO A 175 29.78 3.24 -49.88
N ARG A 176 30.45 4.40 -49.85
CA ARG A 176 31.92 4.51 -49.94
C ARG A 176 32.58 4.01 -48.63
N PRO A 177 33.83 3.51 -48.65
CA PRO A 177 34.49 2.91 -47.46
C PRO A 177 34.64 3.86 -46.26
N GLU A 178 34.85 5.16 -46.48
CA GLU A 178 34.87 6.17 -45.40
C GLU A 178 33.49 6.37 -44.76
N THR A 179 32.43 6.26 -45.56
CA THR A 179 31.04 6.35 -45.10
C THR A 179 30.66 5.12 -44.25
N GLU A 180 31.22 3.95 -44.58
CA GLU A 180 30.98 2.71 -43.84
C GLU A 180 31.45 2.80 -42.38
N SER A 181 32.64 3.35 -42.14
CA SER A 181 33.18 3.54 -40.78
C SER A 181 32.30 4.47 -39.94
N TYR A 182 31.80 5.56 -40.54
CA TYR A 182 30.87 6.48 -39.88
C TYR A 182 29.51 5.83 -39.59
N ILE A 183 28.98 5.06 -40.54
CA ILE A 183 27.75 4.27 -40.37
C ILE A 183 27.90 3.25 -39.24
N ILE A 184 29.01 2.52 -39.18
CA ILE A 184 29.29 1.54 -38.12
C ILE A 184 29.31 2.23 -36.75
N LYS A 185 29.96 3.40 -36.64
CA LYS A 185 29.99 4.17 -35.39
C LYS A 185 28.60 4.63 -34.98
N LEU A 186 27.83 5.22 -35.89
CA LEU A 186 26.43 5.60 -35.64
C LEU A 186 25.56 4.42 -35.21
N HIS A 187 25.70 3.26 -35.85
CA HIS A 187 24.98 2.05 -35.46
C HIS A 187 25.40 1.58 -34.06
N SER A 188 26.68 1.68 -33.71
CA SER A 188 27.17 1.33 -32.38
C SER A 188 26.59 2.24 -31.28
N ASP A 189 26.59 3.55 -31.50
CA ASP A 189 26.03 4.54 -30.58
C ASP A 189 24.51 4.36 -30.45
N SER A 190 23.80 4.25 -31.57
CA SER A 190 22.35 3.99 -31.60
C SER A 190 21.97 2.71 -30.84
N ARG A 191 22.74 1.62 -31.01
CA ARG A 191 22.53 0.37 -30.25
C ARG A 191 22.75 0.56 -28.76
N TYR A 192 23.74 1.34 -28.36
CA TYR A 192 23.98 1.67 -26.95
C TYR A 192 22.80 2.45 -26.35
N TYR A 193 22.38 3.54 -27.00
CA TYR A 193 21.22 4.34 -26.59
C TYR A 193 19.94 3.50 -26.53
N HIS A 194 19.71 2.64 -27.52
CA HIS A 194 18.55 1.74 -27.55
C HIS A 194 18.57 0.75 -26.37
N ARG A 195 19.72 0.15 -26.05
CA ARG A 195 19.85 -0.74 -24.88
C ARG A 195 19.55 0.00 -23.58
N GLN A 196 20.08 1.21 -23.41
CA GLN A 196 19.82 2.05 -22.24
C GLN A 196 18.34 2.42 -22.12
N PHE A 197 17.71 2.85 -23.21
CA PHE A 197 16.28 3.19 -23.25
C PHE A 197 15.39 1.98 -22.95
N LYS A 198 15.70 0.80 -23.52
CA LYS A 198 15.00 -0.46 -23.25
C LYS A 198 15.12 -0.86 -21.78
N ARG A 199 16.31 -0.71 -21.18
CA ARG A 199 16.54 -0.96 -19.75
C ARG A 199 15.73 -0.01 -18.87
N PHE A 200 15.79 1.29 -19.14
CA PHE A 200 15.02 2.30 -18.41
C PHE A 200 13.51 2.04 -18.46
N ASN A 201 12.97 1.72 -19.64
CA ASN A 201 11.56 1.36 -19.80
C ASN A 201 11.19 0.08 -19.06
N ARG A 202 12.07 -0.93 -19.05
CA ARG A 202 11.86 -2.16 -18.28
C ARG A 202 11.78 -1.88 -16.78
N GLU A 203 12.71 -1.09 -16.25
CA GLU A 203 12.74 -0.70 -14.83
C GLU A 203 11.49 0.12 -14.45
N ARG A 204 11.05 1.03 -15.32
CA ARG A 204 9.79 1.78 -15.17
C ARG A 204 8.58 0.84 -15.13
N VAL A 205 8.45 -0.09 -16.07
CA VAL A 205 7.33 -1.05 -16.14
C VAL A 205 7.32 -2.00 -14.95
N GLN A 206 8.48 -2.47 -14.52
CA GLN A 206 8.63 -3.28 -13.31
C GLN A 206 8.12 -2.54 -12.08
N THR A 207 8.46 -1.25 -11.94
CA THR A 207 7.99 -0.40 -10.85
C THR A 207 6.46 -0.22 -10.89
N ILE A 208 5.87 -0.06 -12.09
CA ILE A 208 4.41 0.04 -12.25
C ILE A 208 3.73 -1.26 -11.83
N ARG A 209 4.22 -2.41 -12.30
CA ARG A 209 3.64 -3.73 -11.93
C ARG A 209 3.77 -4.00 -10.43
N PHE A 210 4.91 -3.66 -9.85
CA PHE A 210 5.16 -3.76 -8.42
C PHE A 210 4.13 -2.97 -7.62
N THR A 211 4.01 -1.67 -7.90
CA THR A 211 3.10 -0.78 -7.17
C THR A 211 1.62 -1.08 -7.41
N MET A 212 1.23 -1.50 -8.62
CA MET A 212 -0.11 -2.00 -8.93
C MET A 212 -0.46 -3.25 -8.10
N THR A 213 0.50 -4.16 -7.91
CA THR A 213 0.30 -5.37 -7.10
C THR A 213 0.04 -5.04 -5.64
N ILE A 214 0.74 -4.04 -5.08
CA ILE A 214 0.52 -3.60 -3.69
C ILE A 214 -0.92 -3.06 -3.54
N ILE A 215 -1.37 -2.21 -4.45
CA ILE A 215 -2.72 -1.62 -4.38
C ILE A 215 -3.80 -2.68 -4.49
N PHE A 216 -3.62 -3.63 -5.43
CA PHE A 216 -4.51 -4.76 -5.58
C PHE A 216 -4.58 -5.60 -4.30
N CYS A 217 -3.43 -6.01 -3.76
CA CYS A 217 -3.38 -6.82 -2.52
C CYS A 217 -4.03 -6.07 -1.35
N ASN A 218 -3.74 -4.77 -1.19
CA ASN A 218 -4.32 -3.96 -0.14
C ASN A 218 -5.85 -3.90 -0.24
N PHE A 219 -6.40 -3.72 -1.44
CA PHE A 219 -7.86 -3.71 -1.64
C PHE A 219 -8.50 -5.01 -1.16
N PHE A 220 -7.98 -6.16 -1.61
CA PHE A 220 -8.57 -7.46 -1.29
C PHE A 220 -8.36 -7.90 0.16
N LEU A 221 -7.23 -7.55 0.78
CA LEU A 221 -6.97 -7.90 2.18
C LEU A 221 -7.80 -7.05 3.16
N TRP A 222 -8.10 -5.80 2.79
CA TRP A 222 -8.92 -4.91 3.62
C TRP A 222 -10.43 -5.00 3.35
N ALA A 223 -10.85 -5.40 2.15
CA ALA A 223 -12.27 -5.45 1.78
C ALA A 223 -13.15 -6.27 2.76
N PRO A 224 -12.76 -7.50 3.17
CA PRO A 224 -13.57 -8.29 4.11
C PRO A 224 -13.77 -7.60 5.46
N PHE A 225 -12.73 -6.92 5.96
CA PHE A 225 -12.80 -6.16 7.20
C PHE A 225 -13.75 -4.96 7.07
N CYS A 226 -13.66 -4.22 5.98
CA CYS A 226 -14.54 -3.08 5.74
C CYS A 226 -16.02 -3.50 5.63
N VAL A 227 -16.29 -4.59 4.89
CA VAL A 227 -17.65 -5.14 4.77
C VAL A 227 -18.19 -5.59 6.13
N VAL A 228 -17.40 -6.33 6.91
CA VAL A 228 -17.83 -6.81 8.23
C VAL A 228 -18.01 -5.67 9.24
N ASN A 229 -17.19 -4.63 9.21
CA ASN A 229 -17.39 -3.46 10.07
C ASN A 229 -18.72 -2.76 9.78
N VAL A 230 -19.07 -2.59 8.51
CA VAL A 230 -20.37 -2.01 8.12
C VAL A 230 -21.52 -2.93 8.54
N LEU A 231 -21.39 -4.23 8.33
CA LEU A 231 -22.39 -5.21 8.78
C LEU A 231 -22.55 -5.22 10.31
N GLN A 232 -21.46 -5.11 11.07
CA GLN A 232 -21.51 -5.02 12.53
C GLN A 232 -22.26 -3.75 12.99
N ALA A 233 -22.14 -2.66 12.23
CA ALA A 233 -22.81 -1.40 12.53
C ALA A 233 -24.31 -1.41 12.21
N VAL A 234 -24.76 -2.21 11.23
CA VAL A 234 -26.15 -2.23 10.75
C VAL A 234 -26.93 -3.44 11.29
N ALA A 235 -26.32 -4.62 11.31
CA ALA A 235 -26.94 -5.88 11.69
C ALA A 235 -25.97 -6.76 12.51
N PRO A 236 -25.70 -6.40 13.78
CA PRO A 236 -24.74 -7.12 14.61
C PRO A 236 -25.15 -8.57 14.92
N GLN A 237 -26.43 -8.92 14.74
CA GLN A 237 -26.99 -10.24 15.04
C GLN A 237 -26.39 -11.37 14.16
N LEU A 238 -25.89 -11.02 12.97
CA LEU A 238 -25.42 -11.98 11.95
C LEU A 238 -23.95 -12.37 12.12
N LEU A 239 -23.22 -11.75 13.06
CA LEU A 239 -21.77 -11.84 13.15
C LEU A 239 -21.31 -12.53 14.43
N SER A 240 -20.50 -13.58 14.27
CA SER A 240 -19.83 -14.19 15.41
C SER A 240 -18.55 -13.40 15.77
N ALA A 241 -18.31 -13.20 17.06
CA ALA A 241 -17.22 -13.99 17.64
C ALA A 241 -15.87 -13.97 16.92
N GLN A 242 -15.59 -15.19 16.50
CA GLN A 242 -14.37 -15.66 15.89
C GLN A 242 -14.23 -15.10 14.47
N LEU A 243 -15.34 -14.91 13.75
CA LEU A 243 -15.33 -14.37 12.40
C LEU A 243 -14.73 -12.95 12.34
N ILE A 244 -15.13 -12.07 13.26
CA ILE A 244 -14.56 -10.71 13.37
C ILE A 244 -13.04 -10.79 13.62
N THR A 245 -12.61 -11.70 14.50
CA THR A 245 -11.19 -11.86 14.83
C THR A 245 -10.36 -12.34 13.63
N TYR A 246 -10.84 -13.35 12.91
CA TYR A 246 -10.16 -13.85 11.71
C TYR A 246 -10.05 -12.79 10.61
N ILE A 247 -11.09 -11.98 10.43
CA ILE A 247 -11.11 -10.91 9.43
C ILE A 247 -10.16 -9.78 9.79
N VAL A 248 -10.05 -9.42 11.07
CA VAL A 248 -9.04 -8.46 11.55
C VAL A 248 -7.64 -8.98 11.30
N ILE A 249 -7.38 -10.26 11.57
CA ILE A 249 -6.08 -10.90 11.29
C ILE A 249 -5.79 -10.85 9.78
N LEU A 250 -6.77 -11.14 8.93
CA LEU A 250 -6.64 -11.07 7.47
C LEU A 250 -6.25 -9.66 7.00
N GLY A 251 -6.87 -8.61 7.53
CA GLY A 251 -6.49 -7.22 7.24
C GLY A 251 -5.04 -6.92 7.63
N ASN A 252 -4.60 -7.41 8.80
CA ASN A 252 -3.24 -7.22 9.28
C ASN A 252 -2.18 -7.97 8.45
N LEU A 253 -2.54 -9.06 7.76
CA LEU A 253 -1.63 -9.76 6.84
C LEU A 253 -1.16 -8.87 5.68
N ASN A 254 -1.86 -7.77 5.37
CA ASN A 254 -1.42 -6.78 4.39
C ASN A 254 0.02 -6.29 4.64
N SER A 255 0.38 -6.05 5.90
CA SER A 255 1.74 -5.64 6.27
C SER A 255 2.77 -6.75 6.03
N CYS A 256 2.38 -8.02 6.21
CA CYS A 256 3.25 -9.18 6.01
C CYS A 256 3.47 -9.49 4.52
N VAL A 257 2.51 -9.17 3.66
CA VAL A 257 2.61 -9.43 2.21
C VAL A 257 3.57 -8.45 1.53
N ASN A 258 3.72 -7.24 2.06
CA ASN A 258 4.56 -6.19 1.47
C ASN A 258 6.01 -6.65 1.19
N PRO A 259 6.80 -7.17 2.15
CA PRO A 259 8.15 -7.69 1.88
C PRO A 259 8.23 -8.73 0.77
N TRP A 260 7.27 -9.67 0.71
CA TRP A 260 7.22 -10.70 -0.34
C TRP A 260 7.02 -10.09 -1.72
N ILE A 261 6.15 -9.08 -1.85
CA ILE A 261 5.96 -8.35 -3.10
C ILE A 261 7.29 -7.69 -3.51
N TYR A 262 8.00 -7.01 -2.60
CA TYR A 262 9.30 -6.40 -2.91
C TYR A 262 10.32 -7.42 -3.43
N ILE A 263 10.42 -8.58 -2.79
CA ILE A 263 11.36 -9.65 -3.18
C ILE A 263 11.02 -10.17 -4.59
N ILE A 264 9.74 -10.45 -4.87
CA ILE A 264 9.29 -10.97 -6.16
C ILE A 264 9.60 -10.00 -7.29
N PHE A 265 9.33 -8.71 -7.09
CA PHE A 265 9.53 -7.71 -8.13
C PHE A 265 10.97 -7.23 -8.23
N ASN A 266 11.82 -7.36 -7.21
CA ASN A 266 13.21 -6.90 -7.22
C ASN A 266 14.25 -8.03 -7.10
N ARG A 267 13.92 -9.27 -7.47
CA ARG A 267 14.79 -10.46 -7.35
C ARG A 267 16.24 -10.23 -7.78
N ASN A 268 16.47 -9.52 -8.88
CA ASN A 268 17.81 -9.26 -9.39
C ASN A 268 18.64 -8.34 -8.47
N GLN A 269 18.01 -7.35 -7.85
CA GLN A 269 18.68 -6.47 -6.88
C GLN A 269 18.93 -7.20 -5.57
N VAL A 270 17.94 -7.99 -5.12
CA VAL A 270 18.06 -8.83 -3.93
C VAL A 270 19.20 -9.85 -4.09
N LYS A 271 19.27 -10.54 -5.22
CA LYS A 271 20.37 -11.47 -5.54
C LYS A 271 21.73 -10.78 -5.54
N ARG A 272 21.82 -9.55 -6.06
CA ARG A 272 23.05 -8.73 -6.03
C ARG A 272 23.44 -8.31 -4.61
N ALA A 273 22.47 -7.94 -3.77
CA ALA A 273 22.72 -7.60 -2.37
C ALA A 273 23.27 -8.81 -1.59
N PHE A 274 22.66 -9.99 -1.76
CA PHE A 274 23.14 -11.22 -1.11
C PHE A 274 24.50 -11.69 -1.62
N THR A 275 24.75 -11.61 -2.93
CA THR A 275 26.07 -11.96 -3.49
C THR A 275 27.16 -10.97 -3.07
N SER A 276 26.84 -9.67 -2.96
CA SER A 276 27.78 -8.66 -2.45
C SER A 276 28.04 -8.83 -0.95
N ALA A 277 27.02 -9.20 -0.17
CA ALA A 277 27.17 -9.50 1.26
C ALA A 277 28.03 -10.74 1.50
N ASN A 278 27.84 -11.81 0.71
CA ASN A 278 28.69 -13.01 0.79
C ASN A 278 30.13 -12.72 0.36
N ALA A 279 30.34 -11.91 -0.68
CA ALA A 279 31.67 -11.49 -1.09
C ALA A 279 32.39 -10.64 -0.03
N ASN A 280 31.66 -9.81 0.71
CA ASN A 280 32.20 -9.00 1.80
C ASN A 280 32.47 -9.84 3.07
N ASN A 281 31.65 -10.84 3.36
CA ASN A 281 31.91 -11.79 4.45
C ASN A 281 33.10 -12.72 4.15
N ALA A 282 33.32 -13.10 2.90
CA ALA A 282 34.50 -13.87 2.49
C ALA A 282 35.81 -13.06 2.51
N ARG A 283 35.75 -11.72 2.69
CA ARG A 283 36.91 -10.83 2.78
C ARG A 283 37.24 -10.37 4.21
N LYS A 284 36.46 -10.76 5.21
CA LYS A 284 36.82 -10.50 6.61
C LYS A 284 37.76 -11.63 7.08
N PRO A 285 39.00 -11.31 7.50
CA PRO A 285 39.95 -12.29 8.03
C PRO A 285 39.47 -12.88 9.36
#